data_AF-T0YAL1-F1
#
_entry.id   AF-T0YAL1-F1
#
_cell.length_a   1.000
_cell.length_b   1.000
_cell.length_c   1.000
_cell.angle_alpha   90.00
_cell.angle_beta   90.00
_cell.angle_gamma   90.00
#
_symmetry.space_group_name_H-M   'P 1'
#
loop_
_entity.id
_entity.type
_entity.pdbx_description
1 polymer ?
#
loop_
_entity_poly.entity_id
_entity_poly.type
_entity_poly.pdbx_seq_one_letter_code
_entity_poly.pdbx_strand_id
1 'polypeptide(L)' 'MANDLPANPPQHFIRQIVAADRAAGKHGGAVVTRFPPEPNGYL' A
#
# COMPACT_ATOMS: atom_id res chain seq x y z
N MET A 1 -12.89 0.64 -29.48
CA MET A 1 -12.95 1.71 -28.46
C MET A 1 -11.96 1.34 -27.37
N ALA A 2 -10.78 1.97 -27.36
CA ALA A 2 -9.75 1.69 -26.36
C ALA A 2 -10.23 2.21 -24.99
N ASN A 3 -10.05 1.39 -23.95
CA ASN A 3 -10.42 1.73 -22.58
C ASN A 3 -9.41 2.74 -22.04
N ASP A 4 -9.76 4.03 -22.12
CA ASP A 4 -8.96 5.14 -21.59
C ASP A 4 -9.09 5.13 -20.05
N LEU A 5 -8.31 4.26 -19.41
CA LEU A 5 -8.14 4.27 -17.95
C LEU A 5 -7.31 5.50 -17.60
N PRO A 6 -7.72 6.34 -16.64
CA PRO A 6 -6.94 7.50 -16.25
C PRO A 6 -5.51 7.05 -15.88
N ALA A 7 -4.53 7.60 -16.59
CA ALA A 7 -3.11 7.23 -16.53
C ALA A 7 -2.44 7.47 -15.16
N ASN A 8 -3.18 7.95 -14.16
CA ASN A 8 -2.69 8.15 -12.82
C ASN A 8 -3.74 7.69 -11.79
N PRO A 9 -3.61 6.48 -11.23
CA PRO A 9 -4.50 6.04 -10.16
C PRO A 9 -4.42 7.01 -8.98
N PRO A 10 -5.51 7.19 -8.20
CA PRO A 10 -5.51 8.09 -7.05
C PRO A 10 -4.31 7.81 -6.15
N GLN A 11 -3.59 8.86 -5.77
CA GLN A 11 -2.34 8.74 -5.01
C GLN A 11 -2.63 8.11 -3.65
N HIS A 12 -2.27 6.84 -3.50
CA HIS A 12 -2.38 6.12 -2.24
C HIS A 12 -1.21 6.53 -1.34
N PHE A 13 -1.38 7.56 -0.51
CA PHE A 13 -0.30 8.15 0.30
C PHE A 13 0.51 7.12 1.11
N ILE A 14 -0.13 6.07 1.66
CA ILE A 14 0.59 4.98 2.36
C ILE A 14 1.60 4.28 1.44
N ARG A 15 1.28 4.09 0.15
CA ARG A 15 2.21 3.47 -0.82
C ARG A 15 3.40 4.38 -1.10
N GLN A 16 3.19 5.70 -1.15
CA GLN A 16 4.28 6.66 -1.33
C GLN A 16 5.25 6.62 -0.14
N ILE A 17 4.72 6.57 1.09
CA ILE A 17 5.52 6.46 2.31
C ILE A 17 6.33 5.15 2.30
N VAL A 18 5.68 4.02 2.02
CA VAL A 18 6.37 2.72 1.95
C VAL A 18 7.48 2.72 0.89
N ALA A 19 7.25 3.31 -0.28
CA ALA A 19 8.26 3.41 -1.33
C ALA A 19 9.47 4.25 -0.90
N ALA A 20 9.23 5.39 -0.25
CA ALA A 20 10.29 6.25 0.29
C ALA A 20 11.09 5.53 1.39
N ASP A 21 10.42 4.84 2.32
CA ASP A 21 11.07 4.11 3.41
C ASP A 21 11.93 2.95 2.89
N ARG A 22 11.46 2.22 1.87
CA ARG A 22 12.25 1.18 1.20
C ARG A 22 13.46 1.76 0.48
N ALA A 23 13.31 2.86 -0.24
CA ALA A 23 14.42 3.53 -0.93
C ALA A 23 15.49 4.05 0.05
N ALA A 24 15.07 4.50 1.23
CA ALA A 24 15.97 4.90 2.31
C ALA A 24 16.59 3.72 3.09
N GLY A 25 16.24 2.47 2.75
CA GLY A 25 16.74 1.28 3.43
C GLY A 25 16.22 1.09 4.85
N LYS A 26 15.14 1.78 5.25
CA LYS A 26 14.52 1.59 6.57
C LYS A 26 14.02 0.16 6.73
N HIS A 27 14.05 -0.35 7.96
CA HIS A 27 13.59 -1.71 8.29
C HIS A 27 14.28 -2.83 7.46
N GLY A 28 15.51 -2.59 6.99
CA GLY A 28 16.21 -3.53 6.11
C GLY A 28 15.57 -3.69 4.72
N GLY A 29 14.76 -2.71 4.29
CA GLY A 29 14.03 -2.74 3.03
C GLY A 29 12.77 -3.63 3.03
N ALA A 30 12.43 -4.22 4.16
CA ALA A 30 11.27 -5.10 4.33
C ALA A 30 10.04 -4.34 4.83
N VAL A 31 8.86 -4.80 4.40
CA VAL A 31 7.56 -4.24 4.80
C VAL A 31 6.75 -5.36 5.44
N VAL A 32 6.22 -5.12 6.65
CA VAL A 32 5.37 -6.07 7.36
C VAL A 32 4.01 -5.41 7.62
N THR A 33 2.96 -5.94 7.00
CA THR A 33 1.58 -5.45 7.16
C THR A 33 0.72 -6.47 7.89
N ARG A 34 -0.27 -5.99 8.63
CA ARG A 34 -1.25 -6.83 9.32
C ARG A 34 -2.62 -6.18 9.32
N PHE A 35 -3.63 -7.01 9.17
CA PHE A 35 -5.02 -6.69 9.44
C PHE A 35 -5.45 -7.54 10.65
N PRO A 36 -5.61 -6.95 11.84
CA PRO A 36 -6.00 -7.67 13.04
C PRO A 36 -7.50 -7.47 13.34
N PRO A 37 -8.42 -8.14 12.63
CA PRO A 37 -9.83 -8.07 12.97
C PRO A 37 -10.05 -8.74 14.32
N GLU A 38 -11.04 -8.26 15.05
CA GLU A 38 -11.46 -8.91 16.28
C GLU A 38 -12.24 -10.20 15.94
N PRO A 39 -12.09 -11.28 16.71
CA PRO A 39 -12.78 -12.56 16.47
C PRO A 39 -14.23 -12.53 16.98
N ASN A 40 -14.95 -11.44 16.72
CA ASN A 40 -16.30 -11.17 17.23
C ASN A 40 -17.37 -11.09 16.13
N GLY A 41 -17.05 -11.47 14.89
CA GLY A 41 -18.01 -11.44 13.79
C GLY A 41 -17.50 -12.07 12.49
N TYR A 42 -18.32 -11.98 11.44
CA TYR A 42 -17.94 -12.33 10.07
C TYR A 42 -17.12 -11.20 9.43
N LEU A 43 -16.29 -11.55 8.43
CA LEU A 43 -15.53 -10.60 7.60
C LEU A 43 -16.43 -9.78 6.66
#